data_AF-A0A7Y3WVQ1-F1
#
_entry.id   AF-A0A7Y3WVQ1-F1
#
_cell.length_a   1.000
_cell.length_b   1.000
_cell.length_c   1.000
_cell.angle_alpha   90.00
_cell.angle_beta   90.00
_cell.angle_gamma   90.00
#
_symmetry.space_group_name_H-M   'P 1'
#
loop_
_entity.id
_entity.type
_entity.pdbx_description
1 polymer ?
#
loop_
_entity_poly.entity_id
_entity_poly.type
_entity_poly.pdbx_seq_one_letter_code
_entity_poly.pdbx_strand_id
1 'polypeptide(L)'
;MSRHKSLAGAMTALMAYKNRPESEIIPVSTNWNVVPENSNEPEVISQMHTERRIQILPTVEEIMRNVGSEDIERNELGQIVRIGRLKFSDGAQVEAGHKYGPGGEVIATKHRMPAGAMLGCREQESRTLGGDENPSEVAASNSYFLAAFKLKRRERIPSGKKTKRTYQTHDQAKADLAKAYANTPKLPPVTRCPPGLPNAGNRIGDSFLGMKKTTTGESGSMGWQDVSTALVDREIWAQAIEALSERDRETIDASMKAANFKSLAKGRRGGNAYLFGKKSLVAANDNLQGLLKKAS
;
A
#
# COMPACT_ATOMS: atom_id res chain seq x y z
N MET A 1 33.60 -21.21 -2.61
CA MET A 1 32.50 -21.98 -1.97
C MET A 1 32.32 -21.49 -0.54
N SER A 2 31.20 -20.82 -0.24
CA SER A 2 30.92 -20.20 1.07
C SER A 2 30.87 -21.27 2.17
N ARG A 3 31.89 -21.29 3.02
CA ARG A 3 31.98 -22.10 4.23
C ARG A 3 31.14 -21.42 5.32
N HIS A 4 30.09 -22.11 5.76
CA HIS A 4 29.13 -21.75 6.82
C HIS A 4 28.04 -20.73 6.44
N LYS A 5 27.11 -21.13 5.56
CA LYS A 5 25.74 -20.57 5.65
C LYS A 5 25.11 -21.03 6.96
N SER A 6 24.51 -20.08 7.70
CA SER A 6 23.68 -20.42 8.86
C SER A 6 22.51 -21.31 8.40
N LEU A 7 22.09 -22.26 9.24
CA LEU A 7 20.99 -23.18 8.90
C LEU A 7 19.72 -22.41 8.49
N ALA A 8 19.46 -21.26 9.13
CA ALA A 8 18.36 -20.37 8.79
C ALA A 8 18.48 -19.79 7.37
N GLY A 9 19.68 -19.38 6.94
CA GLY A 9 19.94 -18.91 5.58
C GLY A 9 20.02 -20.03 4.53
N ALA A 10 20.06 -21.30 4.96
CA ALA A 10 19.97 -22.47 4.09
C ALA A 10 18.51 -22.93 3.87
N MET A 11 17.62 -22.74 4.85
CA MET A 11 16.21 -23.15 4.80
C MET A 11 15.28 -22.11 4.14
N THR A 12 15.73 -21.44 3.08
CA THR A 12 14.93 -20.38 2.43
C THR A 12 13.72 -20.93 1.69
N ALA A 13 13.85 -22.10 1.04
CA ALA A 13 12.75 -22.72 0.32
C ALA A 13 11.69 -23.27 1.28
N LEU A 14 12.09 -23.76 2.45
CA LEU A 14 11.16 -24.16 3.50
C LEU A 14 10.33 -22.97 4.04
N MET A 15 10.98 -21.83 4.27
CA MET A 15 10.26 -20.61 4.68
C MET A 15 9.31 -20.10 3.59
N ALA A 16 9.72 -20.22 2.32
CA ALA A 16 8.87 -19.87 1.18
C ALA A 16 7.67 -20.83 1.07
N TYR A 17 7.87 -22.14 1.30
CA TYR A 17 6.81 -23.15 1.32
C TYR A 17 5.75 -22.86 2.38
N LYS A 18 6.17 -22.38 3.57
CA LYS A 18 5.24 -21.93 4.61
C LYS A 18 4.34 -20.78 4.17
N ASN A 19 4.87 -19.87 3.35
CA ASN A 19 4.18 -18.67 2.90
C ASN A 19 3.60 -18.84 1.49
N ARG A 20 3.43 -20.07 1.01
CA ARG A 20 2.91 -20.34 -0.33
C ARG A 20 1.47 -19.82 -0.47
N PRO A 21 1.06 -19.41 -1.68
CA PRO A 21 -0.32 -18.99 -1.92
C PRO A 21 -1.28 -20.20 -1.85
N GLU A 22 -2.00 -20.37 -0.73
CA GLU A 22 -2.96 -21.47 -0.53
C GLU A 22 -4.43 -21.10 -0.81
N SER A 23 -4.82 -19.84 -0.60
CA SER A 23 -6.21 -19.41 -0.76
C SER A 23 -6.55 -19.08 -2.22
N GLU A 24 -7.81 -19.32 -2.60
CA GLU A 24 -8.36 -18.75 -3.83
C GLU A 24 -8.27 -17.23 -3.75
N ILE A 25 -7.58 -16.62 -4.70
CA ILE A 25 -7.57 -15.16 -4.84
C ILE A 25 -8.92 -14.81 -5.45
N ILE A 26 -9.90 -14.55 -4.60
CA ILE A 26 -11.21 -14.06 -5.04
C ILE A 26 -10.98 -12.62 -5.49
N PRO A 27 -11.13 -12.29 -6.78
CA PRO A 27 -11.11 -10.90 -7.18
C PRO A 27 -12.25 -10.20 -6.44
N VAL A 28 -11.94 -9.11 -5.74
CA VAL A 28 -12.94 -8.29 -5.05
C VAL A 28 -13.90 -7.76 -6.10
N SER A 29 -15.03 -8.44 -6.28
CA SER A 29 -16.11 -8.01 -7.13
C SER A 29 -17.11 -7.22 -6.30
N THR A 30 -17.52 -6.07 -6.81
CA THR A 30 -18.66 -5.34 -6.26
C THR A 30 -19.92 -5.78 -6.98
N ASN A 31 -21.09 -5.71 -6.34
CA ASN A 31 -22.41 -6.00 -6.97
C ASN A 31 -22.79 -5.07 -8.14
N TRP A 32 -21.86 -4.25 -8.61
CA TRP A 32 -21.98 -3.37 -9.77
C TRP A 32 -21.06 -3.89 -10.87
N ASN A 33 -21.52 -4.87 -11.65
CA ASN A 33 -20.89 -5.23 -12.90
C ASN A 33 -21.42 -4.31 -14.00
N VAL A 34 -20.77 -3.17 -14.22
CA VAL A 34 -20.86 -2.56 -15.54
C VAL A 34 -19.87 -3.33 -16.39
N VAL A 35 -20.37 -4.27 -17.20
CA VAL A 35 -19.58 -4.93 -18.23
C VAL A 35 -19.53 -3.96 -19.41
N PRO A 36 -18.42 -3.24 -19.68
CA PRO A 36 -18.22 -2.74 -21.02
C PRO A 36 -18.10 -3.96 -21.94
N GLU A 37 -18.79 -3.94 -23.10
CA GLU A 37 -18.58 -4.91 -24.17
C GLU A 37 -17.10 -4.86 -24.60
N ASN A 38 -16.25 -5.63 -23.92
CA ASN A 38 -14.83 -5.64 -24.19
C ASN A 38 -14.56 -6.71 -25.25
N SER A 39 -14.72 -6.32 -26.52
CA SER A 39 -14.39 -7.11 -27.71
C SER A 39 -12.87 -7.24 -27.93
N ASN A 40 -12.10 -7.52 -26.88
CA ASN A 40 -10.66 -7.70 -27.01
C ASN A 40 -10.36 -9.15 -27.42
N GLU A 41 -9.86 -9.32 -28.66
CA GLU A 41 -9.40 -10.61 -29.17
C GLU A 41 -8.22 -11.15 -28.34
N PRO A 42 -8.20 -12.44 -27.99
CA PRO A 42 -7.22 -13.03 -27.07
C PRO A 42 -5.77 -12.97 -27.57
N GLU A 43 -5.55 -12.85 -28.88
CA GLU A 43 -4.21 -12.78 -29.47
C GLU A 43 -3.47 -11.47 -29.09
N VAL A 44 -4.21 -10.36 -28.94
CA VAL A 44 -3.65 -9.04 -28.58
C VAL A 44 -3.18 -9.00 -27.12
N ILE A 45 -3.82 -9.78 -26.24
CA ILE A 45 -3.49 -9.83 -24.80
C ILE A 45 -2.12 -10.48 -24.57
N SER A 46 -1.71 -11.43 -25.42
CA SER A 46 -0.43 -12.14 -25.29
C SER A 46 0.81 -11.25 -25.47
N GLN A 47 0.66 -10.11 -26.16
CA GLN A 47 1.75 -9.17 -26.46
C GLN A 47 1.67 -7.89 -25.62
N MET A 48 0.64 -7.73 -24.78
CA MET A 48 0.54 -6.58 -23.89
C MET A 48 1.43 -6.77 -22.67
N HIS A 49 2.57 -6.08 -22.66
CA HIS A 49 3.30 -5.82 -21.42
C HIS A 49 2.45 -4.87 -20.56
N THR A 50 2.01 -5.35 -19.38
CA THR A 50 1.32 -4.50 -18.41
C THR A 50 2.32 -3.53 -17.77
N GLU A 51 2.52 -2.39 -18.40
CA GLU A 51 3.29 -1.30 -17.85
C GLU A 51 2.56 -0.71 -16.63
N ARG A 52 3.28 -0.54 -15.53
CA ARG A 52 2.77 0.20 -14.38
C ARG A 52 2.45 1.61 -14.85
N ARG A 53 1.28 2.14 -14.49
CA ARG A 53 0.98 3.55 -14.76
C ARG A 53 1.84 4.40 -13.84
N ILE A 54 3.04 4.72 -14.31
CA ILE A 54 3.99 5.59 -13.61
C ILE A 54 3.54 7.03 -13.87
N GLN A 55 3.27 7.75 -12.79
CA GLN A 55 3.08 9.20 -12.84
C GLN A 55 4.42 9.87 -12.67
N ILE A 56 4.75 10.75 -13.62
CA ILE A 56 5.91 11.63 -13.51
C ILE A 56 5.42 12.93 -12.88
N LEU A 57 5.99 13.27 -11.72
CA LEU A 57 5.79 14.55 -11.05
C LEU A 57 6.96 15.48 -11.38
N PRO A 58 6.71 16.77 -11.68
CA PRO A 58 5.41 17.43 -11.82
C PRO A 58 4.63 16.95 -13.06
N THR A 59 3.30 16.93 -12.96
CA THR A 59 2.43 16.53 -14.09
C THR A 59 2.45 17.57 -15.21
N VAL A 60 2.08 17.18 -16.43
CA VAL A 60 1.98 18.10 -17.57
C VAL A 60 1.07 19.29 -17.25
N GLU A 61 -0.05 19.05 -16.56
CA GLU A 61 -0.96 20.12 -16.12
C GLU A 61 -0.29 21.08 -15.14
N GLU A 62 0.49 20.58 -14.16
CA GLU A 62 1.22 21.42 -13.22
C GLU A 62 2.33 22.21 -13.92
N ILE A 63 2.98 21.63 -14.93
CA ILE A 63 3.97 22.32 -15.76
C ILE A 63 3.29 23.49 -16.48
N MET A 64 2.19 23.23 -17.20
CA MET A 64 1.46 24.26 -17.95
C MET A 64 0.92 25.37 -17.03
N ARG A 65 0.44 25.00 -15.85
CA ARG A 65 -0.03 25.97 -14.84
C ARG A 65 1.09 26.90 -14.36
N ASN A 66 2.28 26.37 -14.10
CA ASN A 66 3.41 27.20 -13.67
C ASN A 66 3.94 28.06 -14.81
N VAL A 67 4.00 27.54 -16.04
CA VAL A 67 4.39 28.33 -17.23
C VAL A 67 3.42 29.51 -17.44
N GLY A 68 2.11 29.29 -17.28
CA GLY A 68 1.11 30.35 -17.37
C GLY A 68 1.15 31.40 -16.24
N SER A 69 1.95 31.19 -15.18
CA SER A 69 2.08 32.15 -14.08
C SER A 69 3.10 33.27 -14.33
N GLU A 70 3.89 33.17 -15.40
CA GLU A 70 4.90 34.15 -15.86
C GLU A 70 5.99 34.54 -14.83
N ASP A 71 6.07 33.87 -13.68
CA ASP A 71 7.12 34.04 -12.66
C ASP A 71 8.42 33.34 -13.10
N ILE A 72 9.23 34.02 -13.92
CA ILE A 72 10.45 33.48 -14.53
C ILE A 72 11.70 34.12 -13.92
N GLU A 73 12.59 33.30 -13.36
CA GLU A 73 13.92 33.73 -12.91
C GLU A 73 15.00 33.24 -13.88
N ARG A 74 15.92 34.15 -14.22
CA ARG A 74 17.05 33.88 -15.11
C ARG A 74 18.38 34.14 -14.41
N ASN A 75 19.39 33.34 -14.76
CA ASN A 75 20.77 33.56 -14.33
C ASN A 75 21.43 34.69 -15.14
N GLU A 76 22.63 35.13 -14.74
CA GLU A 76 23.48 36.12 -15.44
C GLU A 76 23.77 35.75 -16.89
N LEU A 77 23.81 34.45 -17.20
CA LEU A 77 23.98 33.89 -18.56
C LEU A 77 22.67 33.85 -19.37
N GLY A 78 21.56 34.40 -18.85
CA GLY A 78 20.25 34.43 -19.50
C GLY A 78 19.48 33.11 -19.49
N GLN A 79 20.03 32.06 -18.86
CA GLN A 79 19.40 30.75 -18.71
C GLN A 79 18.27 30.80 -17.69
N ILE A 80 17.16 30.11 -17.96
CA ILE A 80 16.03 30.01 -17.04
C ILE A 80 16.38 29.03 -15.92
N VAL A 81 16.33 29.48 -14.67
CA VAL A 81 16.65 28.66 -13.48
C VAL A 81 15.36 28.24 -12.76
N ARG A 82 14.32 29.08 -12.80
CA ARG A 82 13.02 28.81 -12.15
C ARG A 82 11.86 29.35 -12.99
N ILE A 83 10.77 28.59 -13.06
CA ILE A 83 9.46 29.07 -13.53
C ILE A 83 8.44 28.67 -12.48
N GLY A 84 7.97 29.62 -11.68
CA GLY A 84 7.08 29.35 -10.54
C GLY A 84 7.69 28.31 -9.59
N ARG A 85 7.08 27.12 -9.49
CA ARG A 85 7.61 26.01 -8.67
C ARG A 85 8.59 25.08 -9.39
N LEU A 86 8.70 25.18 -10.71
CA LEU A 86 9.59 24.35 -11.53
C LEU A 86 11.02 24.87 -11.43
N LYS A 87 11.99 23.95 -11.30
CA LYS A 87 13.41 24.28 -11.26
C LYS A 87 14.12 23.64 -12.44
N PHE A 88 15.03 24.38 -13.05
CA PHE A 88 15.78 23.96 -14.22
C PHE A 88 17.28 24.00 -13.93
N SER A 89 18.01 23.09 -14.55
CA SER A 89 19.45 22.99 -14.40
C SER A 89 20.18 24.05 -15.22
N ASP A 90 21.22 24.61 -14.65
CA ASP A 90 22.23 25.46 -15.30
C ASP A 90 23.37 24.63 -15.94
N GLY A 91 23.32 23.30 -15.82
CA GLY A 91 24.35 22.39 -16.29
C GLY A 91 25.48 22.13 -15.28
N ALA A 92 25.47 22.74 -14.09
CA ALA A 92 26.42 22.46 -13.01
C ALA A 92 25.86 21.44 -11.99
N GLN A 93 24.53 21.30 -11.95
CA GLN A 93 23.85 20.50 -10.93
C GLN A 93 23.86 19.01 -11.25
N VAL A 94 23.65 18.21 -10.20
CA VAL A 94 23.80 16.77 -10.22
C VAL A 94 22.62 16.13 -9.49
N GLU A 95 21.98 15.15 -10.11
CA GLU A 95 20.90 14.37 -9.50
C GLU A 95 21.30 12.93 -9.22
N ALA A 96 20.71 12.34 -8.19
CA ALA A 96 20.88 10.92 -7.90
C ALA A 96 20.01 10.11 -8.87
N GLY A 97 20.63 9.13 -9.53
CA GLY A 97 19.95 8.20 -10.41
C GLY A 97 20.57 6.81 -10.32
N HIS A 98 20.14 5.93 -11.22
CA HIS A 98 20.65 4.57 -11.31
C HIS A 98 21.14 4.31 -12.73
N LYS A 99 22.25 3.59 -12.86
CA LYS A 99 22.75 3.12 -14.15
C LYS A 99 22.98 1.61 -14.10
N TYR A 100 22.79 0.95 -15.23
CA TYR A 100 23.21 -0.44 -15.39
C TYR A 100 24.74 -0.51 -15.50
N GLY A 101 25.34 -1.33 -14.65
CA GLY A 101 26.75 -1.67 -14.72
C GLY A 101 27.03 -2.65 -15.87
N PRO A 102 28.31 -2.91 -16.20
CA PRO A 102 28.70 -3.81 -17.27
C PRO A 102 28.17 -5.25 -17.11
N GLY A 103 27.82 -5.66 -15.88
CA GLY A 103 27.23 -6.97 -15.57
C GLY A 103 25.71 -6.96 -15.37
N GLY A 104 25.00 -5.89 -15.74
CA GLY A 104 23.55 -5.77 -15.56
C GLY A 104 23.11 -5.40 -14.13
N GLU A 105 24.04 -5.19 -13.20
CA GLU A 105 23.73 -4.71 -11.85
C GLU A 105 23.30 -3.24 -11.86
N VAL A 106 22.33 -2.87 -11.02
CA VAL A 106 21.85 -1.50 -10.89
C VAL A 106 22.72 -0.74 -9.86
N ILE A 107 23.47 0.26 -10.32
CA ILE A 107 24.40 1.04 -9.48
C ILE A 107 23.86 2.47 -9.29
N ALA A 108 23.66 2.87 -8.04
CA ALA A 108 23.32 4.25 -7.69
C ALA A 108 24.46 5.19 -8.07
N THR A 109 24.20 6.13 -8.98
CA THR A 109 25.18 7.06 -9.52
C THR A 109 24.61 8.47 -9.52
N LYS A 110 25.49 9.45 -9.33
CA LYS A 110 25.16 10.86 -9.45
C LYS A 110 25.36 11.32 -10.90
N HIS A 111 24.30 11.70 -11.59
CA HIS A 111 24.32 12.16 -12.98
C HIS A 111 24.33 13.68 -13.05
N ARG A 112 25.27 14.24 -13.84
CA ARG A 112 25.30 15.67 -14.13
C ARG A 112 24.16 15.99 -15.11
N MET A 113 23.31 16.93 -14.73
CA MET A 113 22.14 17.31 -15.53
C MET A 113 22.56 18.28 -16.63
N PRO A 114 22.04 18.15 -17.86
CA PRO A 114 22.30 19.13 -18.92
C PRO A 114 21.56 20.45 -18.65
N ALA A 115 22.08 21.54 -19.18
CA ALA A 115 21.44 22.85 -19.06
C ALA A 115 20.02 22.83 -19.66
N GLY A 116 19.05 23.36 -18.91
CA GLY A 116 17.62 23.33 -19.25
C GLY A 116 16.87 22.07 -18.81
N ALA A 117 17.53 21.05 -18.25
CA ALA A 117 16.83 19.89 -17.71
C ALA A 117 16.00 20.25 -16.48
N MET A 118 14.77 19.72 -16.40
CA MET A 118 13.90 19.91 -15.24
C MET A 118 14.40 19.06 -14.07
N LEU A 119 14.57 19.70 -12.92
CA LEU A 119 15.08 19.09 -11.70
C LEU A 119 13.96 18.63 -10.78
N GLY A 120 14.26 17.66 -9.93
CA GLY A 120 13.37 17.16 -8.90
C GLY A 120 12.20 16.37 -9.46
N CYS A 121 12.31 15.91 -10.72
CA CYS A 121 11.34 15.01 -11.32
C CYS A 121 11.30 13.71 -10.51
N ARG A 122 10.11 13.27 -10.14
CA ARG A 122 9.93 12.02 -9.41
C ARG A 122 8.98 11.13 -10.18
N GLU A 123 9.45 9.94 -10.49
CA GLU A 123 8.57 8.85 -10.87
C GLU A 123 7.90 8.31 -9.61
N GLN A 124 6.58 8.43 -9.57
CA GLN A 124 5.76 7.78 -8.55
C GLN A 124 4.84 6.82 -9.27
N GLU A 125 4.80 5.58 -8.79
CA GLU A 125 3.73 4.67 -9.19
C GLU A 125 2.39 5.33 -8.87
N SER A 126 1.49 5.43 -9.86
CA SER A 126 0.17 6.01 -9.62
C SER A 126 -0.50 5.15 -8.55
N ARG A 127 -0.64 5.70 -7.34
CA ARG A 127 -1.27 4.98 -6.24
C ARG A 127 -2.67 4.57 -6.69
N THR A 128 -3.04 3.34 -6.38
CA THR A 128 -4.40 2.83 -6.57
C THR A 128 -5.35 3.86 -5.97
N LEU A 129 -6.26 4.38 -6.80
CA LEU A 129 -7.16 5.47 -6.46
C LEU A 129 -7.95 5.09 -5.18
N GLY A 130 -7.55 5.61 -4.02
CA GLY A 130 -8.25 5.34 -2.74
C GLY A 130 -7.41 5.08 -1.49
N GLY A 131 -6.07 5.11 -1.54
CA GLY A 131 -5.24 4.62 -0.43
C GLY A 131 -4.77 5.61 0.64
N ASP A 132 -4.57 6.90 0.34
CA ASP A 132 -3.93 7.81 1.30
C ASP A 132 -4.42 9.26 1.17
N GLU A 133 -4.48 9.97 2.31
CA GLU A 133 -5.04 11.31 2.42
C GLU A 133 -4.07 12.38 1.88
N ASN A 134 -4.21 12.76 0.61
CA ASN A 134 -3.61 14.00 0.12
C ASN A 134 -4.34 15.22 0.71
N PRO A 135 -3.66 16.15 1.41
CA PRO A 135 -4.30 17.34 1.98
C PRO A 135 -5.03 18.21 0.95
N SER A 136 -4.56 18.22 -0.31
CA SER A 136 -5.19 18.90 -1.44
C SER A 136 -6.53 18.27 -1.83
N GLU A 137 -6.63 16.94 -1.81
CA GLU A 137 -7.86 16.21 -2.11
C GLU A 137 -8.92 16.37 -1.00
N VAL A 138 -8.48 16.46 0.26
CA VAL A 138 -9.39 16.76 1.39
C VAL A 138 -9.97 18.17 1.24
N ALA A 139 -9.17 19.16 0.83
CA ALA A 139 -9.63 20.52 0.58
C ALA A 139 -10.64 20.58 -0.58
N ALA A 140 -10.35 19.90 -1.70
CA ALA A 140 -11.24 19.82 -2.86
C ALA A 140 -12.55 19.07 -2.55
N SER A 141 -12.47 17.98 -1.79
CA SER A 141 -13.65 17.24 -1.33
C SER A 141 -14.52 18.11 -0.42
N ASN A 142 -13.91 18.83 0.51
CA ASN A 142 -14.64 19.72 1.41
C ASN A 142 -15.28 20.91 0.65
N SER A 143 -14.60 21.50 -0.34
CA SER A 143 -15.19 22.58 -1.15
C SER A 143 -16.39 22.09 -1.97
N TYR A 144 -16.32 20.88 -2.52
CA TYR A 144 -17.45 20.25 -3.22
C TYR A 144 -18.70 20.15 -2.32
N PHE A 145 -18.58 19.55 -1.13
CA PHE A 145 -19.73 19.40 -0.22
C PHE A 145 -20.27 20.75 0.27
N LEU A 146 -19.38 21.72 0.54
CA LEU A 146 -19.81 23.06 0.93
C LEU A 146 -20.59 23.77 -0.19
N ALA A 147 -20.16 23.62 -1.45
CA ALA A 147 -20.89 24.13 -2.60
C ALA A 147 -22.24 23.43 -2.79
N ALA A 148 -22.27 22.10 -2.71
CA ALA A 148 -23.49 21.30 -2.87
C ALA A 148 -24.58 21.66 -1.86
N PHE A 149 -24.21 21.86 -0.59
CA PHE A 149 -25.14 22.26 0.47
C PHE A 149 -25.31 23.77 0.62
N LYS A 150 -24.63 24.59 -0.20
CA LYS A 150 -24.62 26.06 -0.11
C LYS A 150 -24.23 26.57 1.29
N LEU A 151 -23.24 25.92 1.90
CA LEU A 151 -22.77 26.22 3.25
C LEU A 151 -21.37 26.84 3.23
N LYS A 152 -21.09 27.68 4.22
CA LYS A 152 -19.74 28.21 4.47
C LYS A 152 -18.96 27.25 5.36
N ARG A 153 -17.66 27.08 5.10
CA ARG A 153 -16.77 26.31 5.98
C ARG A 153 -16.75 27.00 7.35
N ARG A 154 -17.06 26.25 8.40
CA ARG A 154 -16.84 26.71 9.78
C ARG A 154 -15.52 26.13 10.29
N GLU A 155 -14.77 26.95 11.01
CA GLU A 155 -13.59 26.47 11.73
C GLU A 155 -14.02 25.49 12.81
N ARG A 156 -13.25 24.42 12.94
CA ARG A 156 -13.49 23.43 13.98
C ARG A 156 -13.14 24.06 15.33
N ILE A 157 -14.14 24.26 16.17
CA ILE A 157 -13.92 24.62 17.56
C ILE A 157 -13.38 23.37 18.27
N PRO A 158 -12.14 23.38 18.78
CA PRO A 158 -11.60 22.23 19.49
C PRO A 158 -12.45 21.98 20.74
N SER A 159 -12.90 20.74 20.92
CA SER A 159 -13.56 20.38 22.18
C SER A 159 -12.57 20.55 23.31
N GLY A 160 -12.96 21.23 24.39
CA GLY A 160 -12.17 21.30 25.61
C GLY A 160 -11.86 19.92 26.19
N LYS A 161 -11.00 19.88 27.22
CA LYS A 161 -10.66 18.63 27.92
C LYS A 161 -11.94 17.92 28.34
N LYS A 162 -12.15 16.68 27.88
CA LYS A 162 -13.27 15.84 28.33
C LYS A 162 -13.17 15.70 29.84
N THR A 163 -14.18 16.19 30.56
CA THR A 163 -14.32 15.93 31.99
C THR A 163 -14.52 14.43 32.21
N LYS A 164 -14.05 13.91 33.35
CA LYS A 164 -14.27 12.50 33.70
C LYS A 164 -15.77 12.24 33.71
N ARG A 165 -16.21 11.21 32.98
CA ARG A 165 -17.61 10.76 33.01
C ARG A 165 -17.92 10.25 34.41
N THR A 166 -18.90 10.85 35.05
CA THR A 166 -19.53 10.31 36.26
C THR A 166 -20.59 9.31 35.82
N TYR A 167 -20.57 8.11 36.40
CA TYR A 167 -21.62 7.13 36.21
C TYR A 167 -22.79 7.52 37.12
N GLN A 168 -23.81 8.16 36.55
CA GLN A 168 -25.08 8.45 37.21
C GLN A 168 -26.19 7.67 36.51
N THR A 169 -27.18 7.22 37.27
CA THR A 169 -28.39 6.64 36.68
C THR A 169 -29.27 7.75 36.11
N HIS A 170 -30.15 7.41 35.16
CA HIS A 170 -31.07 8.35 34.53
C HIS A 170 -31.90 9.14 35.56
N ASP A 171 -32.39 8.47 36.60
CA ASP A 171 -33.26 9.10 37.61
C ASP A 171 -32.50 10.06 38.52
N GLN A 172 -31.23 9.74 38.85
CA GLN A 172 -30.34 10.64 39.57
C GLN A 172 -30.06 11.90 38.74
N ALA A 173 -29.74 11.74 37.45
CA ALA A 173 -29.49 12.85 36.55
C ALA A 173 -30.73 13.77 36.40
N LYS A 174 -31.94 13.19 36.34
CA LYS A 174 -33.19 13.95 36.26
C LYS A 174 -33.45 14.75 37.54
N ALA A 175 -33.20 14.16 38.71
CA ALA A 175 -33.35 14.84 39.99
C ALA A 175 -32.33 15.98 40.16
N ASP A 176 -31.08 15.75 39.77
CA ASP A 176 -30.00 16.75 39.83
C ASP A 176 -30.27 17.93 38.88
N LEU A 177 -30.79 17.64 37.68
CA LEU A 177 -31.21 18.68 36.74
C LEU A 177 -32.35 19.53 37.32
N ALA A 178 -33.38 18.91 37.91
CA ALA A 178 -34.47 19.64 38.54
C ALA A 178 -34.01 20.56 39.68
N LYS A 179 -33.08 20.08 40.52
CA LYS A 179 -32.44 20.89 41.57
C LYS A 179 -31.63 22.06 40.98
N ALA A 180 -30.89 21.82 39.90
CA ALA A 180 -30.10 22.86 39.26
C ALA A 180 -30.99 23.98 38.68
N TYR A 181 -32.10 23.63 38.02
CA TYR A 181 -33.06 24.60 37.51
C TYR A 181 -33.73 25.41 38.62
N ALA A 182 -34.10 24.76 39.74
CA ALA A 182 -34.67 25.46 40.89
C ALA A 182 -33.69 26.46 41.52
N ASN A 183 -32.39 26.15 41.50
CA ASN A 183 -31.33 26.98 42.08
C ASN A 183 -30.80 28.07 41.13
N THR A 184 -31.19 28.10 39.85
CA THR A 184 -30.68 29.09 38.88
C THR A 184 -31.77 30.09 38.45
N PRO A 185 -31.81 31.30 39.05
CA PRO A 185 -32.87 32.28 38.77
C PRO A 185 -32.80 32.92 37.37
N LYS A 186 -31.64 32.89 36.71
CA LYS A 186 -31.49 33.23 35.28
C LYS A 186 -30.71 32.14 34.57
N LEU A 187 -31.37 31.47 33.64
CA LEU A 187 -30.74 30.49 32.77
C LEU A 187 -29.80 31.20 31.77
N PRO A 188 -28.67 30.58 31.41
CA PRO A 188 -27.81 31.12 30.37
C PRO A 188 -28.57 31.21 29.04
N PRO A 189 -28.27 32.20 28.20
CA PRO A 189 -28.91 32.33 26.89
C PRO A 189 -28.61 31.10 26.03
N VAL A 190 -29.66 30.48 25.49
CA VAL A 190 -29.54 29.34 24.58
C VAL A 190 -29.01 29.85 23.25
N THR A 191 -27.73 29.59 22.97
CA THR A 191 -27.12 29.87 21.68
C THR A 191 -27.56 28.82 20.66
N ARG A 192 -28.51 29.18 19.79
CA ARG A 192 -28.88 28.34 18.65
C ARG A 192 -27.80 28.45 17.57
N CYS A 193 -27.08 27.36 17.34
CA CYS A 193 -26.17 27.26 16.21
C CYS A 193 -26.95 27.35 14.89
N PRO A 194 -26.49 28.15 13.91
CA PRO A 194 -27.14 28.18 12.60
C PRO A 194 -27.01 26.82 11.91
N PRO A 195 -27.95 26.44 11.05
CA PRO A 195 -27.94 25.15 10.35
C PRO A 195 -26.61 24.95 9.63
N GLY A 196 -26.10 23.72 9.66
CA GLY A 196 -24.80 23.36 9.11
C GLY A 196 -24.60 21.84 9.11
N LEU A 197 -23.52 21.40 8.48
CA LEU A 197 -23.15 19.99 8.41
C LEU A 197 -22.62 19.49 9.77
N PRO A 198 -22.79 18.19 10.06
CA PRO A 198 -22.17 17.59 11.24
C PRO A 198 -20.66 17.78 11.19
N ASN A 199 -20.05 18.01 12.36
CA ASN A 199 -18.61 18.08 12.51
C ASN A 199 -18.01 16.66 12.52
N ALA A 200 -18.08 15.96 11.38
CA ALA A 200 -17.44 14.65 11.21
C ALA A 200 -16.01 14.84 10.70
N GLY A 201 -15.05 14.77 11.62
CA GLY A 201 -13.62 14.71 11.27
C GLY A 201 -13.08 15.89 10.46
N ASN A 202 -11.94 15.70 9.81
CA ASN A 202 -11.33 16.70 8.93
C ASN A 202 -11.98 16.73 7.53
N ARG A 203 -12.70 15.66 7.15
CA ARG A 203 -13.33 15.48 5.84
C ARG A 203 -14.84 15.42 5.97
N ILE A 204 -15.52 16.37 5.36
CA ILE A 204 -16.99 16.47 5.38
C ILE A 204 -17.65 15.21 4.82
N GLY A 205 -17.03 14.59 3.80
CA GLY A 205 -17.49 13.34 3.20
C GLY A 205 -17.59 12.16 4.17
N ASP A 206 -16.95 12.22 5.34
CA ASP A 206 -17.05 11.18 6.37
C ASP A 206 -18.45 11.11 6.99
N SER A 207 -19.21 12.21 6.94
CA SER A 207 -20.62 12.23 7.35
C SER A 207 -21.52 11.46 6.39
N PHE A 208 -21.07 11.20 5.16
CA PHE A 208 -21.88 10.68 4.06
C PHE A 208 -21.37 9.29 3.66
N LEU A 209 -21.54 8.31 4.55
CA LEU A 209 -21.09 6.94 4.32
C LEU A 209 -21.60 6.37 2.97
N GLY A 210 -22.85 6.69 2.61
CA GLY A 210 -23.45 6.24 1.33
C GLY A 210 -22.91 6.93 0.08
N MET A 211 -22.14 8.01 0.21
CA MET A 211 -21.45 8.68 -0.89
C MET A 211 -19.96 8.31 -0.95
N LYS A 212 -19.47 7.55 0.02
CA LYS A 212 -18.13 6.98 -0.02
C LYS A 212 -18.21 5.63 -0.71
N LYS A 213 -17.35 5.44 -1.72
CA LYS A 213 -16.99 4.10 -2.18
C LYS A 213 -16.13 3.47 -1.09
N THR A 214 -16.77 2.89 -0.09
CA THR A 214 -16.05 2.09 0.91
C THR A 214 -15.68 0.76 0.27
N THR A 215 -14.40 0.39 0.35
CA THR A 215 -14.01 -1.01 0.27
C THR A 215 -14.69 -1.74 1.42
N THR A 216 -15.74 -2.49 1.12
CA THR A 216 -16.28 -3.47 2.04
C THR A 216 -15.17 -4.47 2.34
N GLY A 217 -14.66 -4.44 3.57
CA GLY A 217 -13.94 -5.55 4.20
C GLY A 217 -12.66 -6.00 3.50
N GLU A 218 -11.55 -5.83 4.20
CA GLU A 218 -10.19 -6.28 3.84
C GLU A 218 -9.41 -5.31 2.94
N SER A 219 -8.12 -5.24 3.30
CA SER A 219 -7.02 -4.51 2.69
C SER A 219 -7.27 -4.07 1.25
N GLY A 220 -6.94 -2.81 0.95
CA GLY A 220 -7.10 -2.21 -0.39
C GLY A 220 -6.86 -3.22 -1.50
N SER A 221 -7.82 -3.31 -2.43
CA SER A 221 -7.83 -4.30 -3.50
C SER A 221 -6.43 -4.44 -4.09
N MET A 222 -5.87 -5.65 -4.00
CA MET A 222 -4.64 -5.99 -4.73
C MET A 222 -4.82 -5.51 -6.18
N GLY A 223 -3.81 -4.84 -6.73
CA GLY A 223 -3.86 -4.44 -8.13
C GLY A 223 -4.12 -5.69 -8.97
N TRP A 224 -4.83 -5.56 -10.09
CA TRP A 224 -5.05 -6.70 -10.99
C TRP A 224 -3.72 -7.36 -11.40
N GLN A 225 -2.64 -6.57 -11.46
CA GLN A 225 -1.27 -7.01 -11.69
C GLN A 225 -0.71 -7.88 -10.55
N ASP A 226 -1.02 -7.56 -9.30
CA ASP A 226 -0.63 -8.37 -8.15
C ASP A 226 -1.42 -9.68 -8.12
N VAL A 227 -2.68 -9.65 -8.55
CA VAL A 227 -3.52 -10.84 -8.73
C VAL A 227 -2.96 -11.74 -9.83
N SER A 228 -2.58 -11.19 -11.01
CA SER A 228 -2.00 -11.97 -12.09
C SER A 228 -0.63 -12.54 -11.74
N THR A 229 0.22 -11.75 -11.07
CA THR A 229 1.53 -12.22 -10.59
C THR A 229 1.34 -13.34 -9.57
N ALA A 230 0.39 -13.19 -8.64
CA ALA A 230 0.09 -14.22 -7.65
C ALA A 230 -0.54 -15.49 -8.27
N LEU A 231 -1.26 -15.38 -9.39
CA LEU A 231 -1.75 -16.53 -10.17
C LEU A 231 -0.59 -17.29 -10.82
N VAL A 232 0.31 -16.58 -11.52
CA VAL A 232 1.51 -17.18 -12.14
C VAL A 232 2.40 -17.81 -11.07
N ASP A 233 2.63 -17.12 -9.95
CA ASP A 233 3.38 -17.67 -8.81
C ASP A 233 2.72 -18.94 -8.28
N ARG A 234 1.40 -18.98 -8.17
CA ARG A 234 0.67 -20.19 -7.75
C ARG A 234 0.88 -21.36 -8.73
N GLU A 235 0.88 -21.10 -10.03
CA GLU A 235 1.14 -22.12 -11.05
C GLU A 235 2.57 -22.66 -10.96
N ILE A 236 3.56 -21.77 -10.81
CA ILE A 236 4.97 -22.13 -10.58
C ILE A 236 5.11 -23.00 -9.32
N TRP A 237 4.44 -22.62 -8.23
CA TRP A 237 4.43 -23.39 -6.99
C TRP A 237 3.75 -24.75 -7.16
N ALA A 238 2.63 -24.83 -7.89
CA ALA A 238 1.93 -26.07 -8.15
C ALA A 238 2.81 -27.05 -8.94
N GLN A 239 3.44 -26.58 -10.01
CA GLN A 239 4.37 -27.39 -10.82
C GLN A 239 5.59 -27.85 -10.00
N ALA A 240 6.17 -26.96 -9.19
CA ALA A 240 7.31 -27.31 -8.33
C ALA A 240 6.93 -28.35 -7.26
N ILE A 241 5.70 -28.30 -6.72
CA ILE A 241 5.21 -29.28 -5.74
C ILE A 241 4.88 -30.63 -6.41
N GLU A 242 4.34 -30.62 -7.63
CA GLU A 242 4.06 -31.83 -8.40
C GLU A 242 5.36 -32.55 -8.83
N ALA A 243 6.39 -31.79 -9.20
CA ALA A 243 7.70 -32.32 -9.55
C ALA A 243 8.52 -32.80 -8.34
N LEU A 244 8.10 -32.48 -7.11
CA LEU A 244 8.79 -32.89 -5.90
C LEU A 244 8.47 -34.36 -5.57
N SER A 245 9.48 -35.11 -5.15
CA SER A 245 9.26 -36.51 -4.74
C SER A 245 8.28 -36.59 -3.55
N GLU A 246 7.45 -37.63 -3.52
CA GLU A 246 6.47 -37.85 -2.43
C GLU A 246 7.16 -37.87 -1.06
N ARG A 247 8.35 -38.47 -0.96
CA ARG A 247 9.16 -38.52 0.27
C ARG A 247 9.63 -37.14 0.72
N ASP A 248 10.07 -36.29 -0.20
CA ASP A 248 10.52 -34.94 0.13
C ASP A 248 9.33 -34.06 0.52
N ARG A 249 8.19 -34.21 -0.17
CA ARG A 249 6.93 -33.52 0.15
C ARG A 249 6.45 -33.87 1.57
N GLU A 250 6.39 -35.16 1.90
CA GLU A 250 6.04 -35.62 3.25
C GLU A 250 7.02 -35.09 4.31
N THR A 251 8.31 -35.00 3.99
CA THR A 251 9.34 -34.49 4.90
C THR A 251 9.15 -33.00 5.17
N ILE A 252 8.83 -32.22 4.14
CA ILE A 252 8.54 -30.79 4.24
C ILE A 252 7.23 -30.57 5.01
N ASP A 253 6.15 -31.29 4.68
CA ASP A 253 4.87 -31.18 5.38
C ASP A 253 4.97 -31.58 6.86
N ALA A 254 5.72 -32.64 7.17
CA ALA A 254 5.98 -33.04 8.55
C ALA A 254 6.82 -31.98 9.31
N SER A 255 7.74 -31.30 8.62
CA SER A 255 8.59 -30.27 9.24
C SER A 255 7.82 -29.04 9.70
N MET A 256 6.69 -28.73 9.06
CA MET A 256 5.80 -27.64 9.45
C MET A 256 5.17 -27.83 10.84
N LYS A 257 4.99 -29.10 11.25
CA LYS A 257 4.37 -29.48 12.54
C LYS A 257 5.36 -30.08 13.54
N ALA A 258 6.58 -30.38 13.11
CA ALA A 258 7.58 -31.03 13.92
C ALA A 258 8.18 -30.09 14.98
N ALA A 259 8.19 -30.54 16.24
CA ALA A 259 8.88 -29.81 17.31
C ALA A 259 10.41 -29.95 17.25
N ASN A 260 10.94 -31.00 16.60
CA ASN A 260 12.37 -31.25 16.50
C ASN A 260 12.75 -32.11 15.28
N PHE A 261 14.04 -32.17 14.93
CA PHE A 261 14.52 -32.99 13.81
C PHE A 261 14.36 -34.51 14.03
N LYS A 262 14.23 -34.99 15.27
CA LYS A 262 14.07 -36.43 15.54
C LYS A 262 12.72 -36.94 15.04
N SER A 263 11.67 -36.12 15.10
CA SER A 263 10.34 -36.51 14.60
C SER A 263 10.26 -36.60 13.08
N LEU A 264 11.26 -36.09 12.35
CA LEU A 264 11.34 -36.20 10.89
C LEU A 264 12.00 -37.51 10.42
N ALA A 265 12.64 -38.26 11.32
CA ALA A 265 13.28 -39.52 11.00
C ALA A 265 12.27 -40.68 11.02
N LYS A 266 11.46 -40.82 9.95
CA LYS A 266 10.51 -41.93 9.79
C LYS A 266 11.23 -43.29 9.99
N GLY A 267 10.76 -44.08 10.96
CA GLY A 267 11.23 -45.44 11.22
C GLY A 267 12.58 -45.60 11.93
N ARG A 268 13.28 -44.51 12.31
CA ARG A 268 14.56 -44.60 13.05
C ARG A 268 14.43 -44.11 14.48
N ARG A 269 14.89 -44.93 15.44
CA ARG A 269 14.96 -44.59 16.87
C ARG A 269 16.42 -44.44 17.31
N GLY A 270 16.67 -43.63 18.35
CA GLY A 270 18.00 -43.47 18.96
C GLY A 270 18.76 -42.20 18.57
N GLY A 271 20.05 -42.12 18.95
CA GLY A 271 20.90 -40.93 18.80
C GLY A 271 21.05 -40.43 17.36
N ASN A 272 21.04 -41.33 16.38
CA ASN A 272 21.22 -41.00 14.96
C ASN A 272 19.96 -40.46 14.27
N ALA A 273 18.78 -40.54 14.91
CA ALA A 273 17.53 -40.02 14.36
C ALA A 273 17.60 -38.51 14.11
N TYR A 274 18.29 -37.76 14.99
CA TYR A 274 18.46 -36.32 14.85
C TYR A 274 19.25 -35.94 13.59
N LEU A 275 20.40 -36.58 13.38
CA LEU A 275 21.25 -36.32 12.21
C LEU A 275 20.56 -36.72 10.92
N PHE A 276 19.83 -37.83 10.93
CA PHE A 276 19.07 -38.30 9.78
C PHE A 276 17.94 -37.32 9.42
N GLY A 277 17.11 -36.92 10.38
CA GLY A 277 16.03 -35.97 10.13
C GLY A 277 16.54 -34.60 9.65
N LYS A 278 17.67 -34.13 10.20
CA LYS A 278 18.33 -32.91 9.71
C LYS A 278 18.80 -33.05 8.26
N LYS A 279 19.47 -34.16 7.91
CA LYS A 279 19.93 -34.41 6.53
C LYS A 279 18.78 -34.52 5.55
N SER A 280 17.71 -35.22 5.94
CA SER A 280 16.51 -35.38 5.13
C SER A 280 15.84 -34.04 4.83
N LEU A 281 15.69 -33.17 5.84
CA LEU A 281 15.08 -31.85 5.64
C LEU A 281 15.95 -30.95 4.75
N VAL A 282 17.27 -30.99 4.93
CA VAL A 282 18.20 -30.21 4.09
C VAL A 282 18.09 -30.64 2.64
N ALA A 283 18.12 -31.95 2.37
CA ALA A 283 17.98 -32.47 1.01
C ALA A 283 16.63 -32.09 0.39
N ALA A 284 15.52 -32.22 1.13
CA ALA A 284 14.20 -31.85 0.64
C ALA A 284 14.09 -30.34 0.35
N ASN A 285 14.67 -29.49 1.18
CA ASN A 285 14.72 -28.05 0.97
C ASN A 285 15.57 -27.67 -0.26
N ASP A 286 16.72 -28.32 -0.45
CA ASP A 286 17.59 -28.08 -1.62
C ASP A 286 16.91 -28.53 -2.92
N ASN A 287 16.20 -29.67 -2.89
CA ASN A 287 15.41 -30.17 -4.00
C ASN A 287 14.27 -29.20 -4.36
N LEU A 288 13.50 -28.74 -3.36
CA LEU A 288 12.45 -27.74 -3.56
C LEU A 288 13.02 -26.44 -4.13
N GLN A 289 14.15 -25.96 -3.60
CA GLN A 289 14.81 -24.77 -4.12
C GLN A 289 15.25 -24.93 -5.58
N GLY A 290 15.75 -26.11 -5.94
CA GLY A 290 16.13 -26.44 -7.32
C GLY A 290 14.93 -26.46 -8.27
N LEU A 291 13.78 -26.96 -7.82
CA LEU A 291 12.55 -27.00 -8.61
C LEU A 291 11.94 -25.61 -8.79
N LEU A 292 11.88 -24.80 -7.73
CA LEU A 292 11.39 -23.43 -7.81
C LEU A 292 12.20 -22.58 -8.80
N LYS A 293 13.53 -22.76 -8.83
CA LYS A 293 14.42 -22.09 -9.80
C LYS A 293 14.28 -22.57 -11.24
N LYS A 294 13.74 -23.77 -11.46
CA LYS A 294 13.50 -24.31 -12.81
C LYS A 294 12.14 -23.91 -13.34
N ALA A 295 11.18 -23.68 -12.45
CA ALA A 295 9.82 -23.28 -12.78
C ALA A 295 9.67 -21.74 -12.91
N SER A 296 10.58 -20.96 -12.31
CA SER A 296 10.72 -19.50 -12.52
C SER A 296 11.50 -19.18 -13.79
#